data_AF-R5EQU6-F1
#
_entry.id   AF-R5EQU6-F1
#
_cell.length_a   1.000
_cell.length_b   1.000
_cell.length_c   1.000
_cell.angle_alpha   90.00
_cell.angle_beta   90.00
_cell.angle_gamma   90.00
#
_symmetry.space_group_name_H-M   'P 1'
#
loop_
_entity.id
_entity.type
_entity.pdbx_description
1 polymer ?
#
loop_
_entity_poly.entity_id
_entity_poly.type
_entity_poly.pdbx_seq_one_letter_code
_entity_poly.pdbx_strand_id
1 'polypeptide(L)'
;MDTKKESRIPECGNVPDLTGVKTVVGAKQLKKAVEAGRARYVFLAENADPAVIEPIVLLCRSKEVQTAWVPSMAVLGRACGIEVGAAAAAVVD
;
A
#
# COMPACT_ATOMS: atom_id res chain seq x y z
N MET A 1 -26.98 -8.41 -7.14
CA MET A 1 -26.29 -9.37 -6.24
C MET A 1 -25.05 -9.80 -6.99
N ASP A 2 -24.04 -8.94 -6.97
CA ASP A 2 -22.95 -8.99 -7.93
C ASP A 2 -21.76 -9.61 -7.23
N THR A 3 -21.85 -10.94 -7.14
CA THR A 3 -20.85 -11.84 -6.58
C THR A 3 -19.58 -11.79 -7.42
N LYS A 4 -18.43 -11.67 -6.74
CA LYS A 4 -17.06 -11.86 -7.24
C LYS A 4 -16.65 -10.95 -8.41
N LYS A 5 -16.21 -9.73 -8.08
CA LYS A 5 -15.20 -9.07 -8.90
C LYS A 5 -13.87 -9.78 -8.62
N GLU A 6 -13.39 -10.45 -9.64
CA GLU A 6 -12.24 -11.33 -9.65
C GLU A 6 -11.01 -10.67 -9.04
N SER A 7 -10.50 -11.28 -7.98
CA SER A 7 -9.08 -11.22 -7.65
C SER A 7 -8.34 -12.07 -8.69
N ARG A 8 -8.20 -11.54 -9.90
CA ARG A 8 -7.18 -11.95 -10.86
C ARG A 8 -6.22 -10.77 -10.93
N ILE A 9 -5.19 -10.81 -10.11
CA ILE A 9 -4.02 -9.95 -10.26
C ILE A 9 -3.32 -10.54 -11.49
N PRO A 10 -3.32 -9.89 -12.67
CA PRO A 10 -2.52 -10.38 -13.76
C PRO A 10 -1.05 -10.24 -13.36
N GLU A 11 -0.39 -11.37 -13.31
CA GLU A 11 1.01 -11.51 -13.70
C GLU A 11 1.36 -10.52 -14.82
N CYS A 12 2.42 -9.72 -14.61
CA CYS A 12 2.85 -8.55 -15.38
C CYS A 12 2.03 -7.24 -15.20
N GLY A 13 2.26 -6.56 -14.08
CA GLY A 13 2.53 -5.11 -14.13
C GLY A 13 1.38 -4.11 -14.01
N ASN A 14 0.16 -4.51 -13.65
CA ASN A 14 -0.92 -3.54 -13.42
C ASN A 14 -1.38 -3.49 -11.95
N VAL A 15 -0.83 -2.52 -11.22
CA VAL A 15 -1.35 -2.10 -9.91
C VAL A 15 -2.81 -1.62 -10.05
N PRO A 16 -3.69 -1.94 -9.08
CA PRO A 16 -5.07 -1.47 -9.12
C PRO A 16 -5.11 0.05 -9.09
N ASP A 17 -6.02 0.64 -9.86
CA ASP A 17 -6.26 2.08 -9.86
C ASP A 17 -6.84 2.50 -8.50
N LEU A 18 -6.08 3.32 -7.75
CA LEU A 18 -6.43 3.82 -6.42
C LEU A 18 -6.87 5.30 -6.48
N THR A 19 -7.20 5.83 -7.67
CA THR A 19 -7.42 7.28 -7.89
C THR A 19 -8.67 7.85 -7.22
N GLY A 20 -9.49 7.02 -6.58
CA GLY A 20 -10.69 7.43 -5.82
C GLY A 20 -10.69 7.07 -4.34
N VAL A 21 -9.60 6.50 -3.82
CA VAL A 21 -9.51 6.08 -2.41
C VAL A 21 -8.51 6.94 -1.64
N LYS A 22 -8.78 7.18 -0.35
CA LYS A 22 -7.84 7.90 0.50
C LYS A 22 -6.65 7.01 0.78
N THR A 23 -5.48 7.47 0.36
CA THR A 23 -4.23 6.77 0.56
C THR A 23 -3.27 7.68 1.30
N VAL A 24 -2.53 7.09 2.24
CA VAL A 24 -1.46 7.78 2.95
C VAL A 24 -0.14 7.18 2.52
N VAL A 25 0.72 8.03 1.98
CA VAL A 25 2.06 7.64 1.53
C VAL A 25 3.12 8.13 2.50
N GLY A 26 4.14 7.31 2.70
CA GLY A 26 5.29 7.62 3.55
C GLY A 26 5.19 7.04 4.97
N ALA A 27 6.33 6.57 5.48
CA ALA A 27 6.42 5.81 6.73
C ALA A 27 5.79 6.51 7.94
N LYS A 28 5.94 7.83 8.06
CA LYS A 28 5.42 8.59 9.22
C LYS A 28 3.89 8.71 9.20
N GLN A 29 3.30 8.92 8.03
CA GLN A 29 1.84 9.00 7.87
C GLN A 29 1.21 7.61 7.98
N LEU A 30 1.87 6.61 7.39
CA LEU A 30 1.47 5.22 7.48
C LEU A 30 1.38 4.76 8.93
N LYS A 31 2.43 5.02 9.72
CA LYS A 31 2.45 4.70 11.16
C LYS A 31 1.25 5.28 11.88
N LYS A 32 1.00 6.57 11.68
CA LYS A 32 -0.13 7.28 12.31
C LYS A 32 -1.48 6.70 11.90
N ALA A 33 -1.66 6.35 10.62
CA ALA A 33 -2.91 5.79 10.11
C ALA A 33 -3.16 4.34 10.61
N VAL A 34 -2.10 3.54 10.66
CA VAL A 34 -2.14 2.16 11.17
C VAL A 34 -2.38 2.16 12.69
N GLU A 35 -1.70 3.04 13.43
CA GLU A 35 -1.93 3.19 14.87
C GLU A 35 -3.37 3.62 15.18
N ALA A 36 -3.90 4.57 14.39
CA ALA A 36 -5.28 5.04 14.47
C ALA A 36 -6.32 4.01 13.98
N GLY A 37 -5.91 2.84 13.47
CA GLY A 37 -6.81 1.80 12.98
C GLY A 37 -7.58 2.19 11.71
N ARG A 38 -7.11 3.21 10.98
CA ARG A 38 -7.73 3.66 9.73
C ARG A 38 -7.15 2.95 8.50
N ALA A 39 -5.95 2.38 8.62
CA ALA A 39 -5.32 1.63 7.55
C ALA A 39 -5.99 0.26 7.37
N ARG A 40 -6.58 0.03 6.18
CA ARG A 40 -7.17 -1.26 5.81
C ARG A 40 -6.26 -2.11 4.94
N TYR A 41 -5.48 -1.46 4.09
CA TYR A 41 -4.55 -2.11 3.19
C TYR A 41 -3.24 -1.36 3.17
N VAL A 42 -2.12 -2.06 3.11
CA VAL A 42 -0.79 -1.48 3.02
C VAL A 42 -0.07 -2.10 1.83
N PHE A 43 0.50 -1.26 0.97
CA PHE A 43 1.30 -1.64 -0.16
C PHE A 43 2.76 -1.27 0.10
N LEU A 44 3.67 -2.20 -0.19
CA LEU A 44 5.10 -2.11 0.07
C LEU A 44 5.86 -2.34 -1.23
N ALA A 45 6.77 -1.44 -1.58
CA ALA A 45 7.61 -1.66 -2.74
C ALA A 45 8.81 -2.55 -2.38
N GLU A 46 9.11 -3.55 -3.22
CA GLU A 46 10.28 -4.42 -3.06
C GLU A 46 11.60 -3.67 -3.26
N ASN A 47 11.59 -2.63 -4.09
CA ASN A 47 12.75 -1.75 -4.29
C ASN A 47 12.90 -0.70 -3.18
N ALA A 48 12.08 -0.77 -2.13
CA ALA A 48 12.19 0.16 -1.01
C ALA A 48 13.31 -0.16 -0.06
N ASP A 49 13.83 0.91 0.54
CA ASP A 49 14.90 0.82 1.52
C ASP A 49 14.43 -0.02 2.72
N PRO A 50 15.17 -1.07 3.10
CA PRO A 50 14.79 -1.94 4.20
C PRO A 50 14.68 -1.18 5.52
N ALA A 51 15.46 -0.11 5.74
CA ALA A 51 15.35 0.71 6.95
C ALA A 51 13.98 1.41 7.05
N VAL A 52 13.30 1.61 5.92
CA VAL A 52 11.95 2.17 5.86
C VAL A 52 10.89 1.07 5.93
N ILE A 53 11.11 -0.07 5.25
CA ILE A 53 10.18 -1.19 5.18
C ILE A 53 10.07 -1.95 6.50
N GLU A 54 11.18 -2.24 7.16
CA GLU A 54 11.23 -3.03 8.40
C GLU A 54 10.32 -2.48 9.51
N PRO A 55 10.37 -1.18 9.88
CA PRO A 55 9.47 -0.64 10.89
C PRO A 55 8.00 -0.60 10.43
N ILE A 56 7.73 -0.59 9.12
CA ILE A 56 6.37 -0.62 8.58
C ILE A 56 5.79 -2.03 8.67
N VAL A 57 6.56 -3.04 8.25
CA VAL A 57 6.18 -4.46 8.32
C VAL A 57 5.89 -4.84 9.76
N LEU A 58 6.73 -4.42 10.70
CA LEU A 58 6.53 -4.67 12.12
C LEU A 58 5.22 -4.04 12.63
N LEU A 59 4.92 -2.81 12.21
CA LEU A 59 3.67 -2.14 12.58
C LEU A 59 2.45 -2.84 12.01
N CYS A 60 2.49 -3.22 10.72
CA CYS A 60 1.39 -3.91 10.06
C CYS A 60 1.14 -5.27 10.69
N ARG A 61 2.21 -6.00 11.04
CA ARG A 61 2.13 -7.28 11.73
C ARG A 61 1.53 -7.15 13.13
N SER A 62 1.93 -6.12 13.88
CA SER A 62 1.39 -5.84 15.22
C SER A 62 -0.10 -5.49 15.21
N LYS A 63 -0.56 -4.85 14.12
CA LYS A 63 -1.94 -4.41 13.94
C LYS A 63 -2.77 -5.36 13.06
N GLU A 64 -2.19 -6.49 12.67
CA GLU A 64 -2.78 -7.48 11.76
C GLU A 64 -3.39 -6.86 10.49
N VAL A 65 -2.71 -5.86 9.92
CA VAL A 65 -3.14 -5.14 8.72
C VAL A 65 -2.70 -5.91 7.47
N GLN A 66 -3.57 -5.98 6.46
CA GLN A 66 -3.26 -6.61 5.19
C GLN A 66 -2.16 -5.84 4.46
N THR A 67 -1.06 -6.53 4.13
CA THR A 67 0.07 -5.99 3.37
C THR A 67 0.19 -6.67 2.01
N ALA A 68 0.54 -5.91 0.98
CA ALA A 68 0.79 -6.39 -0.37
C ALA A 68 2.12 -5.83 -0.88
N TRP A 69 2.86 -6.66 -1.62
CA TRP A 69 4.16 -6.27 -2.18
C TRP A 69 4.01 -5.90 -3.65
N VAL A 70 4.74 -4.88 -4.09
CA VAL A 70 4.79 -4.45 -5.47
C VAL A 70 6.24 -4.33 -5.94
N PRO A 71 6.52 -4.54 -7.23
CA PRO A 71 7.90 -4.60 -7.72
C PRO A 71 8.60 -3.24 -7.76
N SER A 72 7.87 -2.11 -7.77
CA SER A 72 8.46 -0.78 -7.92
C SER A 72 7.64 0.33 -7.27
N MET A 73 8.35 1.28 -6.63
CA MET A 73 7.74 2.46 -6.01
C MET A 73 7.01 3.36 -7.01
N ALA A 74 7.56 3.49 -8.22
CA ALA A 74 6.98 4.31 -9.27
C ALA A 74 5.60 3.80 -9.71
N VAL A 75 5.48 2.48 -9.82
CA VAL A 75 4.22 1.81 -10.17
C VAL A 75 3.19 2.05 -9.06
N LEU A 76 3.59 1.89 -7.80
CA LEU A 76 2.74 2.16 -6.63
C LEU A 76 2.23 3.60 -6.57
N GLY A 77 3.12 4.58 -6.79
CA GLY A 77 2.77 5.99 -6.81
C GLY A 77 1.78 6.31 -7.94
N ARG A 78 2.03 5.76 -9.14
CA ARG A 78 1.15 5.96 -10.29
C ARG A 78 -0.24 5.37 -10.06
N ALA A 79 -0.36 4.19 -9.44
CA ALA A 79 -1.65 3.62 -9.04
C ALA A 79 -2.39 4.52 -8.05
N CYS A 80 -1.64 5.10 -7.12
CA CYS A 80 -2.12 6.02 -6.11
C CYS A 80 -2.46 7.42 -6.66
N GLY A 81 -2.26 7.66 -7.96
CA GLY A 81 -2.51 8.96 -8.60
C GLY A 81 -1.51 10.06 -8.20
N ILE A 82 -0.34 9.69 -7.69
CA ILE A 82 0.72 10.63 -7.29
C ILE A 82 1.94 10.51 -8.21
N GLU A 83 2.55 11.64 -8.55
CA GLU A 83 3.74 11.71 -9.40
C GLU A 83 5.05 11.32 -8.68
N VAL A 84 4.99 11.10 -7.36
CA VAL A 84 6.15 10.70 -6.55
C VAL A 84 6.10 9.21 -6.23
N GLY A 85 7.22 8.51 -6.45
CA GLY A 85 7.36 7.10 -6.09
C GLY A 85 7.22 6.89 -4.58
N ALA A 86 6.37 5.95 -4.17
CA ALA A 86 6.14 5.67 -2.76
C ALA A 86 6.75 4.31 -2.36
N ALA A 87 7.61 4.34 -1.34
CA ALA A 87 8.18 3.14 -0.72
C ALA A 87 7.10 2.27 -0.06
N ALA A 88 6.11 2.93 0.55
CA ALA A 88 4.94 2.30 1.11
C ALA A 88 3.73 3.24 1.06
N ALA A 89 2.55 2.67 0.82
CA ALA A 89 1.26 3.38 0.90
C ALA A 89 0.28 2.57 1.74
N ALA A 90 -0.54 3.23 2.55
CA ALA A 90 -1.71 2.60 3.15
C ALA A 90 -2.97 3.18 2.53
N VAL A 91 -3.91 2.31 2.18
CA VAL A 91 -5.29 2.69 1.91
C VAL A 91 -6.00 2.83 3.24
N VAL A 92 -6.58 4.01 3.43
CA VAL A 92 -7.42 4.36 4.57
C VAL A 92 -8.84 4.66 4.09
N ASP A 93 -9.80 4.53 4.98
CA ASP A 93 -11.21 4.89 4.76
C ASP A 93 -11.51 6.29 5.34
#